data_AF-Q9GLH4-F1
#
_entry.id   AF-Q9GLH4-F1
#
_cell.length_a   1.000
_cell.length_b   1.000
_cell.length_c   1.000
_cell.angle_alpha   90.00
_cell.angle_beta   90.00
_cell.angle_gamma   90.00
#
_symmetry.space_group_name_H-M   'P 1'
#
loop_
_entity.id
_entity.type
_entity.pdbx_description
1 polymer ?
#
loop_
_entity_poly.entity_id
_entity_poly.type
_entity_poly.pdbx_seq_one_letter_code
_entity_poly.pdbx_strand_id
1 'polypeptide(L)'
;EAQSKRSTFDNLPQALLTVFQILTGEDWNAVMYDGIMAYWGPSSSGMIVCIYFIILFICGNYILLNVFLAIAVDNLADAESLNTAQKEEAEEKERKKIARKESLENKKNNK
;
A
#
# COMPACT_ATOMS: atom_id res chain seq x y z
N GLU A 1 10.34 12.49 36.70
CA GLU A 1 10.11 11.07 36.41
C GLU A 1 10.81 10.72 35.10
N ALA A 2 11.65 9.67 35.09
CA ALA A 2 12.23 9.18 33.85
C ALA A 2 11.16 8.38 33.12
N GLN A 3 10.37 9.06 32.29
CA GLN A 3 9.43 8.40 31.40
C GLN A 3 10.22 7.44 30.52
N SER A 4 9.97 6.14 30.66
CA SER A 4 10.53 5.11 29.79
C SER A 4 10.16 5.47 28.36
N LYS A 5 11.17 5.91 27.59
CA LYS A 5 11.02 6.17 26.16
C LYS A 5 10.71 4.83 25.50
N ARG A 6 9.54 4.71 24.89
CA ARG A 6 9.13 3.48 24.22
C ARG A 6 9.82 3.32 22.86
N SER A 7 10.06 4.41 22.16
CA SER A 7 10.63 4.43 20.81
C SER A 7 12.17 4.50 20.84
N THR A 8 12.81 3.42 21.29
CA THR A 8 14.28 3.31 21.36
C THR A 8 14.83 2.34 20.31
N PHE A 9 16.15 2.30 20.19
CA PHE A 9 16.91 1.42 19.28
C PHE A 9 17.76 0.40 20.06
N ASP A 10 17.40 0.11 21.32
CA ASP A 10 18.22 -0.70 22.24
C ASP A 10 18.22 -2.20 21.89
N ASN A 11 17.16 -2.67 21.24
CA ASN A 11 17.02 -4.05 20.79
C ASN A 11 16.33 -4.11 19.43
N LEU A 12 16.57 -5.21 18.70
CA LEU A 12 16.12 -5.35 17.32
C LEU A 12 14.58 -5.26 17.16
N PRO A 13 13.74 -5.97 17.96
CA PRO A 13 12.29 -5.85 17.84
C PRO A 13 11.77 -4.43 18.10
N GLN A 14 12.28 -3.76 19.14
CA GLN A 14 11.88 -2.40 19.46
C GLN A 14 12.33 -1.41 18.37
N ALA A 15 13.54 -1.59 17.84
CA ALA A 15 14.05 -0.77 16.73
C ALA A 15 13.17 -0.91 15.48
N LEU A 16 12.70 -2.11 15.16
CA LEU A 16 11.78 -2.34 14.04
C LEU A 16 10.45 -1.60 14.22
N LEU A 17 9.88 -1.62 15.43
CA LEU A 17 8.68 -0.87 15.76
C LEU A 17 8.91 0.64 15.68
N THR A 18 10.05 1.14 16.16
CA THR A 18 10.42 2.55 16.07
C THR A 18 10.60 2.99 14.61
N VAL A 19 11.22 2.17 13.76
CA VAL A 19 11.32 2.44 12.31
C VAL A 19 9.94 2.44 11.66
N PHE A 20 9.08 1.47 12.01
CA PHE A 20 7.71 1.43 11.52
C PHE A 20 6.94 2.70 11.90
N GLN A 21 7.02 3.15 13.15
CA GLN A 21 6.44 4.41 13.62
C GLN A 21 6.93 5.62 12.82
N ILE A 22 8.23 5.68 12.49
CA ILE A 22 8.77 6.75 11.64
C ILE A 22 8.18 6.68 10.24
N LEU A 23 8.09 5.48 9.65
CA LEU A 23 7.54 5.29 8.31
C LEU A 23 6.05 5.61 8.23
N THR A 24 5.26 5.38 9.27
CA THR A 24 3.85 5.80 9.32
C THR A 24 3.68 7.30 9.49
N GLY A 25 4.75 8.03 9.84
CA GLY A 25 4.72 9.46 10.12
C GLY A 25 4.10 9.82 11.47
N GLU A 26 3.95 8.83 12.36
CA GLU A 26 3.43 9.06 13.71
C GLU A 26 4.56 9.49 14.65
N ASP A 27 4.51 10.75 15.11
CA ASP A 27 5.43 11.26 16.14
C ASP A 27 6.93 11.05 15.82
N TRP A 28 7.27 10.98 14.52
CA TRP A 28 8.62 10.75 14.02
C TRP A 28 9.59 11.89 14.38
N ASN A 29 9.05 13.11 14.50
CA ASN A 29 9.77 14.28 14.95
C ASN A 29 10.20 14.15 16.41
N ALA A 30 9.37 13.58 17.29
CA ALA A 30 9.74 13.33 18.69
C ALA A 30 10.88 12.29 18.78
N VAL A 31 10.79 11.20 17.99
CA VAL A 31 11.87 10.19 17.90
C VAL A 31 13.17 10.81 17.38
N MET A 32 13.08 11.68 16.37
CA MET A 32 14.23 12.43 15.86
C MET A 32 14.82 13.36 16.92
N TYR A 33 14.00 14.14 17.62
CA TYR A 33 14.48 15.04 18.68
C TYR A 33 15.14 14.28 19.82
N ASP A 34 14.60 13.12 20.18
CA ASP A 34 15.23 12.22 21.14
C ASP A 34 16.60 11.73 20.68
N GLY A 35 16.74 11.40 19.39
CA GLY A 35 18.02 11.08 18.78
C GLY A 35 19.02 12.24 18.83
N ILE A 36 18.59 13.47 18.54
CA ILE A 36 19.45 14.67 18.60
C ILE A 36 19.92 14.93 20.04
N MET A 37 19.02 14.81 21.02
CA MET A 37 19.35 15.02 22.43
C MET A 37 20.29 13.95 22.99
N ALA A 38 20.28 12.73 22.44
CA ALA A 38 21.25 11.70 22.79
C ALA A 38 22.68 12.03 22.32
N TYR A 39 22.84 12.83 21.26
CA TYR A 39 24.13 13.20 20.66
C TYR A 39 24.54 14.65 20.99
N TRP A 40 24.61 14.98 22.29
CA TRP A 40 25.06 16.28 22.82
C TRP A 40 24.20 17.50 22.43
N GLY A 41 23.01 17.26 21.88
CA GLY A 41 22.02 18.29 21.61
C GLY A 41 22.26 19.09 20.31
N PRO A 42 21.42 20.13 20.07
CA PRO A 42 21.34 20.83 18.77
C PRO A 42 22.59 21.65 18.40
N SER A 43 23.43 22.02 19.38
CA SER A 43 24.58 22.91 19.17
C SER A 43 25.84 22.21 18.67
N SER A 44 25.80 20.90 18.42
CA SER A 44 26.94 20.10 18.00
C SER A 44 26.55 19.07 16.91
N SER A 45 27.14 17.87 16.92
CA SER A 45 26.97 16.81 15.91
C SER A 45 25.52 16.28 15.76
N GLY A 46 24.62 16.63 16.68
CA GLY A 46 23.21 16.23 16.64
C GLY A 46 22.47 16.66 15.37
N MET A 47 22.90 17.73 14.69
CA MET A 47 22.29 18.14 13.42
C MET A 47 22.52 17.11 12.30
N ILE A 48 23.64 16.37 12.31
CA ILE A 48 23.92 15.31 11.34
C ILE A 48 22.96 14.12 11.55
N VAL A 49 22.58 13.86 12.80
CA VAL A 49 21.61 12.80 13.14
C VAL A 49 20.22 13.10 12.55
N CYS A 50 19.81 14.36 12.49
CA CYS A 50 18.57 14.78 11.83
C CYS A 50 18.52 14.34 10.36
N ILE A 51 19.64 14.43 9.64
CA ILE A 51 19.74 14.04 8.23
C ILE A 51 19.41 12.56 8.03
N TYR A 52 19.84 11.68 8.94
CA TYR A 52 19.50 10.27 8.91
C TYR A 52 17.97 10.06 8.96
N PHE A 53 17.28 10.70 9.90
CA PHE A 53 15.82 10.57 10.05
C PHE A 53 15.07 11.14 8.84
N ILE A 54 15.51 12.26 8.27
CA ILE A 54 14.91 12.84 7.06
C ILE A 54 15.05 11.90 5.87
N ILE A 55 16.26 11.36 5.63
CA ILE A 55 16.49 10.41 4.53
C ILE A 55 15.67 9.14 4.75
N LEU A 56 15.65 8.59 5.97
CA LEU A 56 14.86 7.42 6.33
C LEU A 56 13.36 7.66 6.04
N PHE A 57 12.84 8.82 6.45
CA PHE A 57 11.45 9.17 6.25
C PHE A 57 11.09 9.30 4.77
N ILE A 58 11.87 10.08 4.01
CA ILE A 58 11.60 10.33 2.58
C ILE A 58 11.78 9.05 1.75
N CYS A 59 12.95 8.42 1.84
CA CYS A 59 13.23 7.22 1.04
C CYS A 59 12.33 6.06 1.44
N GLY A 60 12.07 5.87 2.74
CA GLY A 60 11.19 4.82 3.23
C GLY A 60 9.76 4.98 2.73
N ASN A 61 9.18 6.18 2.86
CA ASN A 61 7.85 6.45 2.34
C ASN A 61 7.77 6.36 0.81
N TYR A 62 8.81 6.80 0.09
CA TYR A 62 8.87 6.65 -1.37
C TYR A 62 8.83 5.18 -1.80
N ILE A 63 9.58 4.31 -1.13
CA ILE A 63 9.55 2.86 -1.39
C ILE A 63 8.18 2.29 -1.06
N LEU A 64 7.61 2.62 0.11
CA LEU A 64 6.28 2.15 0.51
C LEU A 64 5.20 2.58 -0.48
N LEU A 65 5.22 3.84 -0.92
CA LEU A 65 4.27 4.37 -1.89
C LEU A 65 4.39 3.64 -3.23
N ASN A 66 5.61 3.42 -3.72
CA ASN A 66 5.81 2.71 -4.99
C ASN A 66 5.36 1.25 -4.90
N VAL A 67 5.61 0.57 -3.79
CA VAL A 67 5.11 -0.79 -3.55
C VAL A 67 3.59 -0.82 -3.48
N PHE A 68 2.99 0.11 -2.73
CA PHE A 68 1.53 0.23 -2.64
C PHE A 68 0.90 0.52 -4.00
N LEU A 69 1.46 1.45 -4.77
CA LEU A 69 0.99 1.82 -6.10
C LEU A 69 1.09 0.63 -7.06
N ALA A 70 2.21 -0.09 -7.07
CA ALA A 70 2.38 -1.28 -7.89
C ALA A 70 1.28 -2.31 -7.58
N ILE A 71 1.07 -2.64 -6.30
CA ILE A 71 0.04 -3.58 -5.87
C ILE A 71 -1.36 -3.08 -6.24
N ALA A 72 -1.66 -1.79 -6.02
CA ALA A 72 -2.98 -1.24 -6.31
C ALA A 72 -3.29 -1.23 -7.82
N VAL A 73 -2.30 -0.89 -8.65
CA VAL A 73 -2.43 -0.90 -10.11
C VAL A 73 -2.62 -2.33 -10.62
N ASP A 74 -1.83 -3.28 -10.14
CA ASP A 74 -1.95 -4.69 -10.54
C ASP A 74 -3.34 -5.24 -10.18
N ASN A 75 -3.81 -5.00 -8.95
CA ASN A 75 -5.14 -5.43 -8.53
C ASN A 75 -6.28 -4.76 -9.32
N LEU A 76 -6.11 -3.50 -9.71
CA LEU A 76 -7.11 -2.79 -10.51
C LEU A 76 -7.17 -3.35 -11.94
N ALA A 77 -6.02 -3.59 -12.56
CA ALA A 77 -5.93 -4.19 -13.88
C ALA A 77 -6.55 -5.61 -13.90
N ASP A 78 -6.28 -6.42 -12.87
CA ASP A 78 -6.88 -7.73 -12.72
C ASP A 78 -8.41 -7.64 -12.58
N ALA A 79 -8.91 -6.72 -11.75
CA ALA A 79 -10.35 -6.51 -11.57
C ALA A 79 -11.06 -6.06 -12.86
N GLU A 80 -10.46 -5.15 -13.64
CA GLU A 80 -11.00 -4.70 -14.93
C GLU A 80 -11.04 -5.84 -15.96
N SER A 81 -10.00 -6.67 -16.00
CA SER A 81 -9.93 -7.81 -16.92
C SER A 81 -11.02 -8.85 -16.62
N LEU A 82 -11.24 -9.17 -15.34
CA LEU A 82 -12.29 -10.10 -14.91
C LEU A 82 -13.68 -9.56 -15.21
N ASN A 83 -13.92 -8.27 -14.99
CA ASN A 83 -15.21 -7.65 -15.28
C ASN A 83 -15.53 -7.71 -16.78
N THR A 84 -14.52 -7.44 -17.63
CA THR A 84 -14.66 -7.50 -19.09
C THR A 84 -14.96 -8.93 -19.56
N ALA A 85 -14.21 -9.92 -19.07
CA ALA A 85 -14.46 -11.32 -19.41
C ALA A 85 -15.86 -11.80 -18.97
N GLN A 86 -16.32 -11.40 -17.79
CA GLN A 86 -17.66 -11.71 -17.30
C GLN A 86 -18.75 -11.08 -18.17
N LYS A 87 -18.54 -9.84 -18.62
CA LYS A 87 -19.46 -9.14 -19.52
C LYS A 87 -19.54 -9.83 -20.88
N GLU A 88 -18.40 -10.20 -21.46
CA GLU A 88 -18.33 -10.92 -22.73
C GLU A 88 -19.02 -12.29 -22.65
N GLU A 89 -18.78 -13.05 -21.58
CA GLU A 89 -19.42 -14.35 -21.37
C GLU A 89 -20.95 -14.22 -21.19
N ALA A 90 -21.40 -13.18 -20.49
CA ALA A 90 -22.82 -12.88 -20.33
C ALA A 90 -23.47 -12.52 -21.68
N GLU A 91 -22.83 -11.67 -22.48
CA GLU A 91 -23.30 -11.32 -23.82
C GLU A 91 -23.34 -12.54 -24.75
N GLU A 92 -22.33 -13.42 -24.72
CA GLU A 92 -22.31 -14.64 -25.52
C GLU A 92 -23.42 -15.62 -25.12
N LYS A 93 -23.66 -15.79 -23.80
CA LYS A 93 -24.76 -16.61 -23.29
C LYS A 93 -26.12 -16.07 -23.75
N GLU A 94 -26.33 -14.76 -23.73
CA GLU A 94 -27.56 -14.15 -24.22
C GLU A 94 -27.73 -14.33 -25.74
N ARG A 95 -26.67 -14.12 -26.54
CA ARG A 95 -26.70 -14.40 -28.00
C ARG A 95 -27.06 -15.86 -28.30
N LYS A 96 -26.45 -16.82 -27.60
CA LYS A 96 -26.76 -18.26 -27.74
C LYS A 96 -28.21 -18.57 -27.37
N LYS A 97 -28.76 -17.95 -26.31
CA LYS A 97 -30.16 -18.12 -25.92
C LYS A 97 -31.13 -17.58 -26.98
N ILE A 98 -30.85 -16.39 -27.54
CA ILE A 98 -31.68 -15.77 -28.58
C ILE A 98 -31.70 -16.65 -29.84
N ALA A 99 -30.52 -17.04 -30.35
CA ALA A 99 -30.41 -17.90 -31.53
C ALA A 99 -31.12 -19.25 -31.33
N ARG A 100 -31.05 -19.83 -30.12
CA ARG A 100 -31.78 -21.06 -29.79
C ARG A 100 -33.29 -20.85 -29.82
N LYS A 101 -33.82 -19.74 -29.28
CA LYS A 101 -35.26 -19.42 -29.34
C LYS A 101 -35.75 -19.26 -30.78
N GLU A 102 -35.04 -18.49 -31.59
CA GLU A 102 -35.38 -18.27 -33.01
C GLU A 102 -35.42 -19.59 -33.80
N SER A 103 -34.44 -20.47 -33.59
CA SER A 103 -34.41 -21.79 -34.24
C SER A 103 -35.61 -22.69 -33.86
N LEU A 104 -36.09 -22.59 -32.61
CA LEU A 104 -37.25 -23.34 -32.13
C LEU A 104 -38.56 -22.78 -32.68
N GLU A 105 -38.67 -21.46 -32.81
CA GLU A 105 -39.84 -20.79 -33.41
C GLU A 105 -39.97 -21.12 -34.90
N ASN A 106 -38.87 -21.01 -35.67
CA ASN A 106 -38.88 -21.39 -37.09
C ASN A 106 -39.29 -22.84 -37.31
N LYS A 107 -38.88 -23.75 -36.42
CA LYS A 107 -39.26 -25.18 -36.50
C LYS A 107 -40.73 -25.44 -36.16
N LYS A 108 -41.36 -24.58 -35.36
CA LYS A 108 -42.81 -24.62 -35.09
C LYS A 108 -43.62 -24.09 -36.27
N ASN A 109 -43.18 -22.99 -36.89
CA ASN A 109 -43.89 -22.38 -38.02
C ASN A 109 -43.85 -23.25 -39.30
N ASN A 110 -42.82 -24.08 -39.45
CA ASN A 110 -42.70 -25.03 -40.58
C ASN A 110 -43.40 -26.38 -40.36
N LYS A 111 -44.16 -26.55 -39.27
CA LYS A 111 -44.96 -27.74 -38.97
C LYS A 111 -46.45 -27.42 -39.06
#